data_AF-F6B327-F1
#
_entry.id   AF-F6B327-F1
#
_cell.length_a   1.000
_cell.length_b   1.000
_cell.length_c   1.000
_cell.angle_alpha   90.00
_cell.angle_beta   90.00
_cell.angle_gamma   90.00
#
_symmetry.space_group_name_H-M   'P 1'
#
loop_
_entity.id
_entity.type
_entity.pdbx_description
1 polymer ?
#
loop_
_entity_poly.entity_id
_entity_poly.type
_entity_poly.pdbx_seq_one_letter_code
_entity_poly.pdbx_strand_id
1 'polypeptide(L)'
;MRNASLKLFLSTLGIVFLSEMGDKTQITTMLLAGAKPLYVIYVALGSAMALICTSFIEVLIGSHIVARYLKPATIKVASGFAFLILGLLLILGVIGADEINTLKGSIL
;
A
#
# COMPACT_ATOMS: atom_id res chain seq x y z
N MET A 1 -14.42 -15.30 -24.79
CA MET A 1 -13.23 -14.48 -24.47
C MET A 1 -13.52 -13.24 -23.59
N ARG A 2 -14.70 -12.59 -23.69
CA ARG A 2 -15.04 -11.38 -22.88
C ARG A 2 -15.25 -11.62 -21.36
N ASN A 3 -15.75 -12.79 -20.96
CA ASN A 3 -16.12 -13.05 -19.56
C ASN A 3 -14.92 -13.37 -18.65
N ALA A 4 -13.80 -13.84 -19.21
CA ALA A 4 -12.60 -14.14 -18.44
C ALA A 4 -11.90 -12.86 -17.95
N SER A 5 -11.83 -11.84 -18.80
CA SER A 5 -11.22 -10.54 -18.46
C SER A 5 -12.01 -9.80 -17.39
N LEU A 6 -13.35 -9.84 -17.45
CA LEU A 6 -14.20 -9.21 -16.42
C LEU A 6 -14.05 -9.91 -15.07
N LYS A 7 -14.01 -11.25 -15.05
CA LYS A 7 -13.76 -12.02 -13.83
C LYS A 7 -12.39 -11.71 -13.23
N LEU A 8 -11.35 -11.62 -14.05
CA LEU A 8 -10.01 -11.27 -13.61
C LEU A 8 -9.99 -9.84 -13.04
N PHE A 9 -10.61 -8.87 -13.72
CA PHE A 9 -10.72 -7.49 -13.26
C PHE A 9 -11.44 -7.40 -11.91
N LEU A 10 -12.64 -7.97 -11.79
CA LEU A 10 -13.42 -7.95 -10.55
C LEU A 10 -12.68 -8.66 -9.40
N SER A 11 -12.00 -9.77 -9.67
CA SER A 11 -11.22 -10.50 -8.67
C SER A 11 -10.03 -9.69 -8.18
N THR A 12 -9.23 -9.11 -9.09
CA THR A 12 -8.07 -8.30 -8.72
C THR A 12 -8.52 -7.01 -8.03
N LEU A 13 -9.56 -6.35 -8.52
CA LEU A 13 -10.17 -5.19 -7.88
C LEU A 13 -10.62 -5.53 -6.46
N GLY A 14 -11.31 -6.65 -6.25
CA GLY A 14 -11.78 -7.07 -4.94
C GLY A 14 -10.64 -7.36 -3.96
N ILE A 15 -9.60 -8.07 -4.39
CA ILE A 15 -8.43 -8.40 -3.55
C ILE A 15 -7.67 -7.13 -3.17
N VAL A 16 -7.38 -6.26 -4.14
CA VAL A 16 -6.65 -5.00 -3.91
C VAL A 16 -7.47 -4.07 -3.03
N PHE A 17 -8.77 -3.90 -3.34
CA PHE A 17 -9.67 -3.07 -2.53
C PHE A 17 -9.73 -3.55 -1.08
N LEU A 18 -9.86 -4.85 -0.85
CA LEU A 18 -9.89 -5.41 0.50
C LEU A 18 -8.54 -5.27 1.21
N SER A 19 -7.43 -5.35 0.47
CA SER A 19 -6.08 -5.11 1.00
C SER A 19 -5.84 -3.65 1.39
N GLU A 20 -6.50 -2.70 0.72
CA GLU A 20 -6.36 -1.26 0.94
C GLU A 20 -7.37 -0.71 1.96
N MET A 21 -8.51 -1.38 2.15
CA MET A 21 -9.54 -1.00 3.13
C MET A 21 -8.98 -1.05 4.55
N GLY A 22 -8.92 0.10 5.20
CA GLY A 22 -8.42 0.24 6.57
C GLY A 22 -6.91 0.43 6.68
N ASP A 23 -6.20 0.71 5.59
CA ASP A 23 -4.77 1.03 5.65
C ASP A 23 -4.51 2.37 6.39
N LYS A 24 -3.30 2.53 6.93
CA LYS A 24 -2.85 3.74 7.63
C LYS A 24 -3.03 5.00 6.78
N THR A 25 -2.96 4.88 5.46
CA THR A 25 -3.23 5.98 4.52
C THR A 25 -4.69 6.45 4.59
N GLN A 26 -5.67 5.56 4.75
CA GLN A 26 -7.09 5.93 4.90
C GLN A 26 -7.37 6.66 6.21
N ILE A 27 -6.77 6.20 7.32
CA ILE A 27 -6.89 6.88 8.62
C ILE A 27 -6.23 8.26 8.55
N THR A 28 -5.03 8.35 7.96
CA THR A 28 -4.30 9.63 7.81
C THR A 28 -5.06 10.63 6.94
N THR A 29 -5.66 10.18 5.85
CA THR A 29 -6.45 11.04 4.96
C THR A 29 -7.75 11.50 5.61
N MET A 30 -8.43 10.62 6.37
CA MET A 30 -9.59 11.03 7.18
C MET A 30 -9.22 12.05 8.26
N LEU A 31 -8.10 11.86 8.97
CA LEU A 31 -7.61 12.82 9.96
C LEU A 31 -7.26 14.16 9.33
N LEU A 32 -6.58 14.16 8.19
CA LEU A 32 -6.23 15.38 7.46
C LEU A 32 -7.47 16.12 6.93
N ALA A 33 -8.48 15.37 6.44
CA ALA A 33 -9.76 15.91 6.03
C ALA A 33 -10.55 16.51 7.21
N GLY A 34 -10.55 15.85 8.37
CA GLY A 34 -11.18 16.34 9.59
C GLY A 34 -10.50 17.58 10.18
N ALA A 35 -9.17 17.68 10.09
CA ALA A 35 -8.42 18.85 10.55
C ALA A 35 -8.63 20.09 9.67
N LYS A 36 -9.02 19.91 8.40
CA LYS A 36 -9.20 20.98 7.42
C LYS A 36 -10.52 20.82 6.66
N PRO A 37 -11.67 21.14 7.27
CA PRO A 37 -12.99 20.87 6.69
C PRO A 37 -13.25 21.60 5.37
N LEU A 38 -12.66 22.79 5.17
CA LEU A 38 -12.75 23.53 3.90
C LEU A 38 -12.00 22.87 2.73
N TYR A 39 -11.06 21.97 3.02
CA TYR A 39 -10.17 21.36 2.03
C TYR A 39 -10.41 19.86 1.83
N VAL A 40 -11.47 19.29 2.40
CA VAL A 40 -11.81 17.86 2.32
C VAL A 40 -11.80 17.35 0.87
N ILE A 41 -12.36 18.13 -0.05
CA ILE A 41 -12.42 17.77 -1.49
C ILE A 41 -11.01 17.72 -2.09
N TYR A 42 -10.13 18.66 -1.72
CA TYR A 42 -8.74 18.68 -2.20
C TYR A 42 -7.91 17.53 -1.62
N VAL A 43 -8.14 17.17 -0.35
CA VAL A 43 -7.48 16.03 0.30
C VAL A 43 -7.93 14.73 -0.37
N ALA A 44 -9.23 14.57 -0.63
CA ALA A 44 -9.78 13.40 -1.32
C ALA A 44 -9.23 13.28 -2.75
N LEU A 45 -9.26 14.35 -3.53
CA LEU A 45 -8.73 14.36 -4.90
C LEU A 45 -7.21 14.14 -4.93
N GLY A 46 -6.47 14.78 -4.02
CA GLY A 46 -5.02 14.61 -3.93
C GLY A 46 -4.63 13.18 -3.60
N SER A 47 -5.29 12.56 -2.63
CA SER A 47 -5.06 11.16 -2.27
C SER A 47 -5.44 10.21 -3.41
N ALA A 48 -6.57 10.44 -4.08
CA ALA A 48 -7.01 9.62 -5.20
C ALA A 48 -6.04 9.73 -6.38
N MET A 49 -5.58 10.94 -6.73
CA MET A 49 -4.58 11.14 -7.77
C MET A 49 -3.25 10.49 -7.42
N ALA A 50 -2.80 10.61 -6.16
CA ALA A 50 -1.57 9.96 -5.71
C ALA A 50 -1.64 8.44 -5.88
N LEU A 51 -2.77 7.82 -5.51
CA LEU A 51 -2.97 6.38 -5.67
C LEU A 51 -2.96 5.98 -7.15
N ILE A 52 -3.74 6.67 -7.99
CA ILE A 52 -3.83 6.39 -9.44
C ILE A 52 -2.46 6.53 -10.11
N CYS A 53 -1.74 7.62 -9.85
CA CYS A 53 -0.41 7.87 -10.43
C CYS A 53 0.58 6.78 -9.99
N THR A 54 0.57 6.42 -8.70
CA THR A 54 1.48 5.39 -8.17
C THR A 54 1.19 4.03 -8.81
N SER A 55 -0.07 3.60 -8.82
CA SER A 55 -0.47 2.34 -9.45
C SER A 55 -0.18 2.32 -10.95
N PHE A 56 -0.34 3.45 -11.65
CA PHE A 56 -0.02 3.55 -13.07
C PHE A 56 1.47 3.33 -13.34
N ILE A 57 2.34 3.99 -12.56
CA ILE A 57 3.79 3.83 -12.65
C ILE A 57 4.19 2.38 -12.35
N GLU A 58 3.60 1.77 -11.32
CA GLU A 58 3.88 0.39 -10.93
C GLU A 58 3.52 -0.61 -12.04
N VAL A 59 2.34 -0.49 -12.66
CA VAL A 59 1.91 -1.36 -13.76
C VAL A 59 2.76 -1.14 -15.01
N LEU A 60 3.15 0.10 -15.30
CA LEU A 60 4.01 0.39 -16.45
C LEU A 60 5.38 -0.29 -16.29
N ILE A 61 6.00 -0.13 -15.12
CA ILE A 61 7.30 -0.76 -14.81
C ILE A 61 7.16 -2.29 -14.74
N GLY A 62 6.12 -2.79 -14.07
CA GLY A 62 5.87 -4.21 -13.91
C GLY A 62 5.62 -4.94 -15.24
N SER A 63 4.82 -4.34 -16.12
CA SER A 63 4.50 -4.95 -17.43
C SER A 63 5.66 -4.86 -18.43
N HIS A 64 6.45 -3.78 -18.44
CA HIS A 64 7.50 -3.61 -19.44
C HIS A 64 8.85 -4.19 -19.02
N ILE A 65 9.23 -4.01 -17.76
CA ILE A 65 10.58 -4.35 -17.27
C ILE A 65 10.53 -5.70 -16.57
N VAL A 66 9.63 -5.87 -15.60
CA VAL A 66 9.60 -7.10 -14.80
C VAL A 66 9.15 -8.30 -15.63
N ALA A 67 8.12 -8.16 -16.47
CA ALA A 67 7.62 -9.26 -17.30
C ALA A 67 8.63 -9.74 -18.37
N ARG A 68 9.58 -8.89 -18.79
CA ARG A 68 10.55 -9.23 -19.83
C ARG A 68 11.83 -9.88 -19.29
N TYR A 69 12.23 -9.49 -18.08
CA TYR A 69 13.52 -9.89 -17.50
C TYR A 69 13.40 -10.87 -16.32
N LEU A 70 12.26 -10.93 -15.63
CA LEU A 70 12.10 -11.76 -14.44
C LEU A 70 11.09 -12.89 -14.65
N LYS A 71 11.52 -14.11 -14.31
CA LYS A 71 10.62 -15.25 -14.19
C LYS A 71 9.68 -15.05 -12.99
N PRO A 72 8.39 -15.42 -13.09
CA PRO A 72 7.42 -15.28 -11.99
C PRO A 72 7.87 -15.94 -10.68
N ALA A 73 8.64 -17.04 -10.78
CA ALA A 73 9.19 -17.75 -9.62
C ALA A 73 10.15 -16.88 -8.80
N THR A 74 11.00 -16.09 -9.46
CA THR A 74 11.96 -15.20 -8.78
C THR A 74 11.24 -14.12 -8.00
N ILE A 75 10.18 -13.54 -8.57
CA ILE A 75 9.37 -12.49 -7.93
C ILE A 75 8.69 -13.04 -6.67
N LYS A 76 8.14 -14.26 -6.74
CA LYS A 76 7.50 -14.91 -5.60
C LYS A 76 8.47 -15.18 -4.45
N VAL A 77 9.68 -15.65 -4.75
CA VAL A 77 10.70 -15.90 -3.72
C VAL A 77 11.20 -14.58 -3.13
N ALA A 78 11.47 -13.59 -3.98
CA ALA A 78 11.93 -12.26 -3.55
C ALA A 78 10.90 -11.56 -2.64
N SER A 79 9.61 -11.58 -3.01
CA SER A 79 8.56 -11.00 -2.15
C SER A 79 8.42 -11.73 -0.83
N GLY A 80 8.51 -13.07 -0.82
CA GLY A 80 8.49 -13.86 0.42
C GLY A 80 9.65 -13.50 1.37
N PHE A 81 10.87 -13.34 0.83
CA PHE A 81 12.02 -12.88 1.61
C PHE A 81 11.84 -11.45 2.12
N ALA A 82 11.32 -10.53 1.29
CA ALA A 82 11.04 -9.16 1.72
C ALA A 82 10.04 -9.12 2.88
N PHE A 83 8.96 -9.93 2.82
CA PHE A 83 7.99 -10.05 3.90
C PHE A 83 8.60 -10.64 5.18
N LEU A 84 9.46 -11.65 5.07
CA LEU A 84 10.17 -12.21 6.23
C LEU A 84 11.07 -11.17 6.90
N ILE A 85 11.82 -10.39 6.10
CA ILE A 85 12.70 -9.33 6.61
C ILE A 85 11.87 -8.25 7.31
N LEU A 86 10.80 -7.77 6.67
CA LEU A 86 9.90 -6.78 7.27
C LEU A 86 9.27 -7.28 8.57
N GLY A 87 8.81 -8.54 8.59
CA GLY A 87 8.27 -9.17 9.79
C GLY A 87 9.30 -9.29 10.91
N LEU A 88 10.55 -9.64 10.59
CA LEU A 88 11.63 -9.72 11.57
C LEU A 88 11.99 -8.33 12.11
N LEU A 89 12.10 -7.31 11.25
CA LEU A 89 12.35 -5.93 11.66
C LEU A 89 11.23 -5.38 12.55
N LEU A 90 9.98 -5.74 12.28
CA LEU A 90 8.83 -5.38 13.11
C LEU A 90 8.93 -6.02 14.50
N ILE A 91 9.26 -7.31 14.59
CA ILE A 91 9.41 -8.04 15.87
C ILE A 91 10.59 -7.49 16.68
N LEU A 92 11.71 -7.15 16.02
CA LEU A 92 12.86 -6.53 16.66
C LEU A 92 12.61 -5.07 17.06
N GLY A 93 11.44 -4.50 16.71
CA GLY A 93 11.05 -3.13 17.02
C GLY A 93 11.76 -2.08 16.18
N VAL A 94 12.59 -2.44 15.21
CA VAL A 94 13.32 -1.46 14.37
C VAL A 94 12.35 -0.56 13.61
N ILE A 95 11.25 -1.14 13.14
CA ILE A 95 10.16 -0.42 12.48
C ILE A 95 8.99 -0.36 13.47
N GLY A 96 8.83 0.75 14.19
CA GLY A 96 7.75 0.94 15.17
C GLY A 96 8.21 1.21 16.61
N ALA A 97 9.50 1.09 16.94
CA ALA A 97 10.01 1.49 18.27
C ALA A 97 9.84 2.98 18.58
N ASP A 98 9.62 3.82 17.56
CA ASP A 98 9.43 5.26 17.74
C ASP A 98 8.16 5.58 18.56
N GLU A 99 7.06 4.85 18.32
CA GLU A 99 5.81 5.01 19.09
C GLU A 99 5.97 4.48 20.53
N ILE A 100 6.67 3.36 20.73
CA ILE A 100 6.83 2.77 22.07
C ILE A 100 7.78 3.62 22.94
N ASN A 101 8.87 4.16 22.36
CA ASN A 101 9.80 5.02 23.10
C ASN A 101 9.22 6.42 23.38
N THR A 102 8.42 6.98 22.47
CA THR A 102 7.68 8.24 22.70
C THR A 102 6.67 8.11 23.85
N LEU A 103 5.92 7.00 23.92
CA LEU A 103 4.97 6.77 25.00
C LEU A 103 5.66 6.56 26.35
N LYS A 104 6.83 5.91 26.35
CA LYS A 104 7.61 5.68 27.57
C LYS A 104 8.29 6.96 28.10
N GLY A 105 8.66 7.89 27.22
CA GLY A 105 9.26 9.18 27.58
C GLY A 105 8.26 10.28 27.97
N SER A 106 6.95 10.09 27.74
CA SER A 106 5.89 11.02 28.15
C SER A 106 5.26 10.65 29.50
N ILE A 107 5.51 9.44 29.99
CA ILE A 107 4.97 8.88 31.26
C ILE A 107 6.01 8.91 32.40
N LEU A 108 7.28 9.25 32.11
CA LEU A 108 8.36 9.51 33.06
C LEU A 108 8.73 10.99 33.05
#